data_AF-A0ABD7Q1J8-F1
#
_entry.id   AF-A0ABD7Q1J8-F1
#
_cell.length_a   1.000
_cell.length_b   1.000
_cell.length_c   1.000
_cell.angle_alpha   90.00
_cell.angle_beta   90.00
_cell.angle_gamma   90.00
#
_symmetry.space_group_name_H-M   'P 1'
#
loop_
_entity.id
_entity.type
_entity.pdbx_description
1 polymer ?
#
loop_
_entity_poly.entity_id
_entity_poly.type
_entity_poly.pdbx_seq_one_letter_code
_entity_poly.pdbx_strand_id
1 'polypeptide(L)'
;MPKKQVSHIQHDTIESLSVCFISYFERYGKPKKTCFLAHLQTLYQMHTGVSLPIGGDHSHHIEVLFNQATKAWHTYRYHTFERPTNRSQNHLQAGRVFRVNNWSVRDLYQWSKKNSFDLFNHLKMRGAKKLQCVYLYDEEQPYYIRWRSTATGIHPYDIIDFSWQEISTYRLILSESLIVHNRCAGKENGICVKGNNYRSIRDAYESLMPKKSYGAICRLLRHGATPDEAFDDGERCRKKI
;
A
#
# COMPACT_ATOMS: atom_id res chain seq x y z
N MET A 1 3.63 40.00 27.29
CA MET A 1 3.00 39.20 26.21
C MET A 1 3.56 37.78 26.27
N PRO A 2 2.75 36.74 26.52
CA PRO A 2 3.28 35.38 26.55
C PRO A 2 3.57 34.93 25.11
N LYS A 3 4.79 34.44 24.88
CA LYS A 3 5.21 33.84 23.61
C LYS A 3 4.31 32.64 23.33
N LYS A 4 3.62 32.67 22.18
CA LYS A 4 2.94 31.49 21.61
C LYS A 4 3.96 30.36 21.48
N GLN A 5 3.92 29.39 22.38
CA GLN A 5 4.59 28.11 22.17
C GLN A 5 3.87 27.41 21.02
N VAL A 6 4.44 27.52 19.83
CA VAL A 6 4.13 26.62 18.73
C VAL A 6 4.64 25.26 19.17
N SER A 7 3.75 24.35 19.57
CA SER A 7 4.07 22.94 19.81
C SER A 7 4.42 22.32 18.46
N HIS A 8 5.68 22.49 18.06
CA HIS A 8 6.28 21.69 17.02
C HIS A 8 6.07 20.22 17.42
N ILE A 9 5.39 19.46 16.57
CA ILE A 9 5.69 18.02 16.46
C ILE A 9 7.13 18.02 15.96
N GLN A 10 8.08 18.03 16.90
CA GLN A 10 9.50 17.85 16.62
C GLN A 10 9.65 16.50 15.94
N HIS A 11 10.63 16.36 15.05
CA HIS A 11 11.01 15.09 14.42
C HIS A 11 11.04 13.92 15.44
N ASP A 12 11.42 14.23 16.68
CA ASP A 12 11.46 13.38 17.88
C ASP A 12 10.11 12.71 18.22
N THR A 13 8.98 13.33 17.88
CA THR A 13 7.63 12.77 18.10
C THR A 13 7.31 11.63 17.13
N ILE A 14 7.92 11.62 15.94
CA ILE A 14 7.66 10.61 14.91
C ILE A 14 8.53 9.37 15.16
N GLU A 15 9.79 9.57 15.53
CA GLU A 15 10.66 8.46 15.96
C GLU A 15 10.12 7.78 17.22
N SER A 16 9.62 8.56 18.20
CA SER A 16 8.96 8.00 19.38
C SER A 16 7.63 7.29 19.09
N LEU A 17 6.99 7.58 17.94
CA LEU A 17 5.78 6.88 17.48
C LEU A 17 6.06 5.70 16.54
N SER A 18 7.31 5.46 16.15
CA SER A 18 7.67 4.38 15.22
C SER A 18 7.20 3.00 15.70
N VAL A 19 7.41 2.68 16.98
CA VAL A 19 6.95 1.44 17.62
C VAL A 19 5.42 1.36 17.63
N CYS A 20 4.75 2.48 17.93
CA CYS A 20 3.30 2.57 17.91
C CYS A 20 2.73 2.38 16.49
N PHE A 21 3.41 2.89 15.46
CA PHE A 21 3.04 2.68 14.07
C PHE A 21 3.23 1.23 13.64
N ILE A 22 4.35 0.58 13.99
CA ILE A 22 4.55 -0.85 13.70
C ILE A 22 3.43 -1.67 14.35
N SER A 23 3.16 -1.44 15.64
CA SER A 23 2.06 -2.12 16.35
C SER A 23 0.68 -1.83 15.74
N TYR A 24 0.47 -0.61 15.23
CA TYR A 24 -0.75 -0.24 14.52
C TYR A 24 -0.87 -1.04 13.23
N PHE A 25 0.20 -1.12 12.44
CA PHE A 25 0.23 -1.80 11.16
C PHE A 25 -0.01 -3.30 11.30
N GLU A 26 0.58 -3.93 12.31
CA GLU A 26 0.38 -5.35 12.63
C GLU A 26 -1.07 -5.66 13.03
N ARG A 27 -1.70 -4.80 13.83
CA ARG A 27 -3.05 -5.04 14.37
C ARG A 27 -4.19 -4.57 13.45
N TYR A 28 -4.00 -3.44 12.77
CA TYR A 28 -5.06 -2.73 12.06
C TYR A 28 -4.79 -2.56 10.56
N GLY A 29 -3.58 -2.86 10.10
CA GLY A 29 -3.17 -2.67 8.71
C GLY A 29 -3.03 -1.20 8.32
N LYS A 30 -3.46 -0.86 7.10
CA LYS A 30 -3.38 0.50 6.56
C LYS A 30 -4.18 1.49 7.42
N PRO A 31 -3.61 2.64 7.80
CA PRO A 31 -4.32 3.69 8.52
C PRO A 31 -5.61 4.14 7.84
N LYS A 32 -6.70 4.27 8.62
CA LYS A 32 -8.00 4.81 8.19
C LYS A 32 -8.34 6.08 8.98
N LYS A 33 -8.63 7.19 8.29
CA LYS A 33 -8.87 8.50 8.93
C LYS A 33 -9.88 8.44 10.08
N THR A 34 -10.95 7.65 9.94
CA THR A 34 -12.06 7.58 10.90
C THR A 34 -11.69 7.00 12.27
N CYS A 35 -10.70 6.10 12.35
CA CYS A 35 -10.32 5.43 13.60
C CYS A 35 -8.83 5.57 13.94
N PHE A 36 -8.04 6.19 13.05
CA PHE A 36 -6.58 6.32 13.20
C PHE A 36 -6.17 6.88 14.55
N LEU A 37 -6.77 8.01 14.94
CA LEU A 37 -6.41 8.70 16.19
C LEU A 37 -6.71 7.85 17.42
N ALA A 38 -7.91 7.29 17.53
CA ALA A 38 -8.33 6.50 18.68
C ALA A 38 -7.46 5.23 18.85
N HIS A 39 -7.17 4.54 17.73
CA HIS A 39 -6.31 3.37 17.74
C HIS A 39 -4.87 3.73 18.11
N LEU A 40 -4.34 4.85 17.58
CA LEU A 40 -2.99 5.31 17.90
C LEU A 40 -2.86 5.72 19.37
N GLN A 41 -3.86 6.43 19.92
CA GLN A 41 -3.91 6.80 21.34
C GLN A 41 -3.89 5.56 22.24
N THR A 42 -4.70 4.55 21.90
CA THR A 42 -4.75 3.29 22.65
C THR A 42 -3.38 2.60 22.65
N LEU A 43 -2.75 2.48 21.50
CA LEU A 43 -1.44 1.84 21.37
C LEU A 43 -0.35 2.63 22.10
N TYR A 44 -0.38 3.95 21.99
CA TYR A 44 0.57 4.81 22.68
C TYR A 44 0.47 4.68 24.20
N GLN A 45 -0.75 4.65 24.74
CA GLN A 45 -0.98 4.43 26.16
C GLN A 45 -0.53 3.04 26.61
N MET A 46 -0.76 2.00 25.79
CA MET A 46 -0.25 0.65 26.09
C MET A 46 1.28 0.60 26.13
N HIS A 47 1.98 1.35 25.27
CA HIS A 47 3.44 1.32 25.18
C HIS A 47 4.14 2.22 26.20
N THR A 48 3.55 3.36 26.54
CA THR A 48 4.21 4.40 27.36
C THR A 48 3.58 4.58 28.74
N GLY A 49 2.38 4.02 28.98
CA GLY A 49 1.62 4.24 30.21
C GLY A 49 0.97 5.62 30.32
N VAL A 50 1.15 6.51 29.34
CA VAL A 50 0.61 7.88 29.34
C VAL A 50 -0.24 8.16 28.11
N SER A 51 -1.13 9.15 28.21
CA SER A 51 -1.96 9.56 27.08
C SER A 51 -1.12 10.31 26.03
N LEU A 52 -1.39 10.07 24.75
CA LEU A 52 -0.74 10.78 23.65
C LEU A 52 -1.10 12.27 23.73
N PRO A 53 -0.12 13.19 23.88
CA PRO A 53 -0.38 14.60 24.12
C PRO A 53 -0.85 15.28 22.82
N ILE A 54 -2.15 15.19 22.53
CA ILE A 54 -2.79 15.86 21.40
C ILE A 54 -3.68 16.95 21.97
N GLY A 55 -3.18 18.20 21.94
CA GLY A 55 -3.89 19.39 22.39
C GLY A 55 -5.14 19.74 21.58
N GLY A 56 -6.03 20.53 22.17
CA GLY A 56 -7.45 20.67 21.79
C GLY A 56 -7.79 21.46 20.52
N ASP A 57 -6.86 21.77 19.61
CA ASP A 57 -7.22 22.51 18.38
C ASP A 57 -6.31 22.18 17.18
N HIS A 58 -6.31 20.91 16.76
CA HIS A 58 -5.20 20.31 16.00
C HIS A 58 -5.62 19.45 14.80
N SER A 59 -6.73 19.78 14.12
CA SER A 59 -7.18 19.05 12.92
C SER A 59 -6.07 18.90 11.86
N HIS A 60 -5.29 19.96 11.63
CA HIS A 60 -4.16 19.95 10.72
C HIS A 60 -3.04 19.00 11.18
N HIS A 61 -2.72 18.98 12.47
CA HIS A 61 -1.66 18.11 13.01
C HIS A 61 -2.04 16.62 12.92
N ILE A 62 -3.32 16.29 13.17
CA ILE A 62 -3.83 14.93 13.00
C ILE A 62 -3.71 14.51 11.53
N GLU A 63 -4.00 15.40 10.59
CA GLU A 63 -3.86 15.12 9.16
C GLU A 63 -2.40 14.90 8.74
N VAL A 64 -1.47 15.71 9.26
CA VAL A 64 -0.02 15.51 9.01
C VAL A 64 0.42 14.15 9.55
N LEU A 65 0.04 13.82 10.78
CA LEU A 65 0.37 12.54 11.42
C LEU A 65 -0.21 11.35 10.65
N PHE A 66 -1.48 11.45 10.21
CA PHE A 66 -2.12 10.44 9.39
C PHE A 66 -1.40 10.22 8.05
N ASN A 67 -1.00 11.31 7.38
CA ASN A 67 -0.28 11.24 6.12
C ASN A 67 1.11 10.61 6.30
N GLN A 68 1.80 10.90 7.40
CA GLN A 68 3.07 10.28 7.75
C GLN A 68 2.92 8.80 8.06
N ALA A 69 1.93 8.41 8.87
CA ALA A 69 1.64 7.01 9.17
C ALA A 69 1.28 6.23 7.89
N THR A 70 0.55 6.87 6.96
CA THR A 70 0.23 6.26 5.66
C THR A 70 1.50 6.04 4.83
N LYS A 71 2.44 6.99 4.79
CA LYS A 71 3.73 6.80 4.14
C LYS A 71 4.54 5.68 4.79
N ALA A 72 4.63 5.67 6.12
CA ALA A 72 5.34 4.64 6.88
C ALA A 72 4.74 3.25 6.67
N TRP A 73 3.41 3.14 6.51
CA TRP A 73 2.74 1.89 6.15
C TRP A 73 3.22 1.32 4.81
N HIS A 74 3.39 2.17 3.78
CA HIS A 74 3.88 1.71 2.48
C HIS A 74 5.30 1.13 2.58
N THR A 75 6.18 1.80 3.32
CA THR A 75 7.54 1.31 3.60
C THR A 75 7.53 0.03 4.44
N TYR A 76 6.75 0.00 5.52
CA TYR A 76 6.59 -1.20 6.36
C TYR A 76 6.15 -2.39 5.51
N ARG A 77 5.08 -2.25 4.72
CA ARG A 77 4.59 -3.33 3.85
C ARG A 77 5.57 -3.76 2.80
N TYR A 78 6.32 -2.83 2.21
CA TYR A 78 7.38 -3.16 1.26
C TYR A 78 8.40 -4.14 1.85
N HIS A 79 8.79 -3.92 3.12
CA HIS A 79 9.77 -4.76 3.82
C HIS A 79 9.17 -6.02 4.46
N THR A 80 7.91 -5.99 4.89
CA THR A 80 7.25 -7.11 5.59
C THR A 80 6.34 -7.95 4.70
N PHE A 81 6.33 -7.73 3.39
CA PHE A 81 5.54 -8.56 2.49
C PHE A 81 6.09 -9.98 2.45
N GLU A 82 5.25 -10.92 2.89
CA GLU A 82 5.64 -12.30 3.15
C GLU A 82 6.06 -13.07 1.90
N ARG A 83 5.52 -12.70 0.73
CA ARG A 83 5.79 -13.43 -0.51
C ARG A 83 7.08 -12.94 -1.17
N PRO A 84 8.01 -13.84 -1.55
CA PRO A 84 9.14 -13.46 -2.38
C PRO A 84 8.66 -13.11 -3.80
N THR A 85 9.49 -12.35 -4.53
CA THR A 85 9.25 -12.05 -5.94
C THR A 85 9.27 -13.36 -6.72
N ASN A 86 8.15 -13.76 -7.34
CA ASN A 86 8.06 -14.97 -8.14
C ASN A 86 7.93 -14.62 -9.63
N ARG A 87 8.67 -15.33 -10.47
CA ARG A 87 8.75 -15.12 -11.93
C ARG A 87 8.38 -16.40 -12.64
N SER A 88 7.43 -16.30 -13.54
CA SER A 88 7.04 -17.40 -14.41
C SER A 88 6.81 -16.89 -15.81
N GLN A 89 7.72 -17.22 -16.73
CA GLN A 89 7.67 -16.84 -18.15
C GLN A 89 7.43 -15.33 -18.35
N ASN A 90 6.17 -14.92 -18.48
CA ASN A 90 5.72 -13.55 -18.75
C ASN A 90 4.84 -12.98 -17.61
N HIS A 91 4.92 -13.58 -16.42
CA HIS A 91 4.15 -13.21 -15.24
C HIS A 91 5.07 -13.02 -14.02
N LEU A 92 4.86 -11.91 -13.31
CA LEU A 92 5.61 -11.54 -12.12
C LEU A 92 4.64 -11.31 -10.99
N GLN A 93 4.92 -11.94 -9.84
CA GLN A 93 4.16 -11.78 -8.62
C GLN A 93 5.03 -11.19 -7.53
N ALA A 94 4.42 -10.38 -6.68
CA ALA A 94 5.05 -9.73 -5.53
C ALA A 94 6.27 -8.86 -5.89
N GLY A 95 6.24 -8.20 -7.05
CA GLY A 95 7.29 -7.31 -7.51
C GLY A 95 7.43 -6.08 -6.63
N ARG A 96 8.57 -5.97 -5.93
CA ARG A 96 8.89 -4.85 -5.04
C ARG A 96 9.45 -3.67 -5.83
N VAL A 97 8.66 -2.61 -5.99
CA VAL A 97 9.05 -1.41 -6.74
C VAL A 97 9.97 -0.54 -5.90
N PHE A 98 11.24 -0.40 -6.29
CA PHE A 98 12.17 0.49 -5.59
C PHE A 98 12.23 1.88 -6.22
N ARG A 99 12.02 2.00 -7.54
CA ARG A 99 12.11 3.27 -8.27
C ARG A 99 11.14 3.30 -9.45
N VAL A 100 10.60 4.49 -9.72
CA VAL A 100 9.81 4.77 -10.92
C VAL A 100 10.28 6.06 -11.56
N ASN A 101 10.59 6.01 -12.85
CA ASN A 101 10.86 7.20 -13.65
C ASN A 101 9.65 7.48 -14.54
N ASN A 102 9.19 8.73 -14.53
CA ASN A 102 8.04 9.17 -15.30
C ASN A 102 8.49 9.92 -16.55
N TRP A 103 7.89 9.61 -17.68
CA TRP A 103 8.13 10.28 -18.95
C TRP A 103 6.81 10.81 -19.49
N SER A 104 6.75 12.11 -19.71
CA SER A 104 5.67 12.66 -20.52
C SER A 104 5.87 12.20 -21.98
N VAL A 105 4.77 12.11 -22.72
CA VAL A 105 4.80 11.74 -24.15
C VAL A 105 5.68 12.70 -24.95
N ARG A 106 5.64 14.00 -24.60
CA ARG A 106 6.45 15.04 -25.24
C ARG A 106 7.94 14.82 -24.98
N ASP A 107 8.32 14.63 -23.72
CA ASP A 107 9.73 14.47 -23.35
C ASP A 107 10.31 13.19 -23.96
N LEU A 108 9.52 12.10 -23.96
CA LEU A 108 9.89 10.84 -24.58
C LEU A 108 10.11 11.00 -26.09
N TYR A 109 9.22 11.71 -26.77
CA TYR A 109 9.33 11.94 -28.21
C TYR A 109 10.57 12.79 -28.55
N GLN A 110 10.80 13.89 -27.81
CA GLN A 110 11.97 14.75 -28.01
C GLN A 110 13.28 14.01 -27.75
N TRP A 111 13.35 13.24 -26.66
CA TRP A 111 14.51 12.43 -26.35
C TRP A 111 14.75 11.34 -27.40
N SER A 112 13.70 10.65 -27.86
CA SER A 112 13.81 9.60 -28.89
C SER A 112 14.39 10.17 -30.19
N LYS A 113 13.89 11.35 -30.62
CA LYS A 113 14.39 12.07 -31.80
C LYS A 113 15.86 12.49 -31.65
N LYS A 114 16.26 12.96 -30.47
CA LYS A 114 17.63 13.45 -30.20
C LYS A 114 18.67 12.32 -30.18
N ASN A 115 18.30 11.13 -29.70
CA ASN A 115 19.22 10.01 -29.53
C ASN A 115 19.18 8.99 -30.69
N SER A 116 18.51 9.32 -31.80
CA SER A 116 18.30 8.42 -32.94
C SER A 116 17.77 7.04 -32.53
N PHE A 117 16.97 7.01 -31.46
CA PHE A 117 16.54 5.78 -30.81
C PHE A 117 15.04 5.86 -30.57
N ASP A 118 14.29 5.08 -31.33
CA ASP A 118 12.85 5.24 -31.44
C ASP A 118 12.06 4.49 -30.37
N LEU A 119 12.40 4.76 -29.11
CA LEU A 119 11.71 4.21 -27.94
C LEU A 119 10.20 4.53 -28.00
N PHE A 120 9.85 5.70 -28.52
CA PHE A 120 8.46 6.13 -28.71
C PHE A 120 7.68 5.16 -29.63
N ASN A 121 8.19 4.85 -30.83
CA ASN A 121 7.50 3.96 -31.76
C ASN A 121 7.62 2.49 -31.34
N HIS A 122 8.76 2.05 -30.80
CA HIS A 122 8.91 0.69 -30.28
C HIS A 122 7.88 0.39 -29.20
N LEU A 123 7.67 1.30 -28.24
CA LEU A 123 6.63 1.15 -27.22
C LEU A 123 5.24 1.53 -27.72
N LYS A 124 5.04 1.78 -29.02
CA LYS A 124 3.75 2.11 -29.64
C LYS A 124 3.01 3.24 -28.87
N MET A 125 3.72 4.30 -28.49
CA MET A 125 3.23 5.33 -27.55
C MET A 125 2.08 6.22 -28.07
N ARG A 126 1.64 6.03 -29.32
CA ARG A 126 0.51 6.74 -29.91
C ARG A 126 -0.76 6.53 -29.06
N GLY A 127 -1.37 7.63 -28.61
CA GLY A 127 -2.56 7.60 -27.75
C GLY A 127 -2.31 7.33 -26.26
N ALA A 128 -1.05 7.10 -25.85
CA ALA A 128 -0.69 7.11 -24.43
C ALA A 128 -0.60 8.55 -23.91
N LYS A 129 -0.76 8.71 -22.59
CA LYS A 129 -0.62 9.98 -21.85
C LYS A 129 0.71 10.09 -21.13
N LYS A 130 1.25 8.98 -20.64
CA LYS A 130 2.56 8.91 -19.99
C LYS A 130 3.16 7.51 -20.10
N LEU A 131 4.49 7.43 -20.03
CA LEU A 131 5.25 6.20 -19.86
C LEU A 131 5.85 6.18 -18.45
N GLN A 132 5.77 5.06 -17.77
CA GLN A 132 6.54 4.82 -16.54
C GLN A 132 7.56 3.71 -16.78
N CYS A 133 8.79 3.98 -16.37
CA CYS A 133 9.86 3.00 -16.28
C CYS A 133 9.96 2.57 -14.81
N VAL A 134 9.64 1.31 -14.56
CA VAL A 134 9.47 0.71 -13.23
C VAL A 134 10.66 -0.20 -12.96
N TYR A 135 11.37 0.08 -11.88
CA TYR A 135 12.50 -0.72 -11.45
C TYR A 135 12.10 -1.52 -10.21
N LEU A 136 12.30 -2.84 -10.27
CA LEU A 136 12.01 -3.75 -9.17
C LEU A 136 13.31 -4.13 -8.46
N TYR A 137 13.23 -4.35 -7.15
CA TYR A 137 14.40 -4.51 -6.29
C TYR A 137 15.31 -5.68 -6.72
N ASP A 138 14.69 -6.78 -7.11
CA ASP A 138 15.38 -8.02 -7.50
C ASP A 138 15.55 -8.14 -9.03
N GLU A 139 15.46 -7.03 -9.78
CA GLU A 139 15.52 -7.03 -11.26
C GLU A 139 16.62 -6.11 -11.78
N GLU A 140 17.47 -6.65 -12.66
CA GLU A 140 18.48 -5.86 -13.34
C GLU A 140 17.88 -4.91 -14.37
N GLN A 141 16.87 -5.39 -15.10
CA GLN A 141 16.25 -4.66 -16.20
C GLN A 141 14.90 -4.07 -15.77
N PRO A 142 14.58 -2.83 -16.17
CA PRO A 142 13.30 -2.23 -15.86
C PRO A 142 12.16 -2.83 -16.67
N TYR A 143 10.96 -2.61 -16.16
CA TYR A 143 9.72 -2.82 -16.88
C TYR A 143 9.12 -1.48 -17.30
N TYR A 144 8.43 -1.47 -18.43
CA TYR A 144 7.80 -0.29 -18.99
C TYR A 144 6.29 -0.43 -18.90
N ILE A 145 5.58 0.62 -18.52
CA ILE A 145 4.13 0.64 -18.56
C ILE A 145 3.61 1.91 -19.21
N ARG A 146 2.64 1.74 -20.10
CA ARG A 146 2.02 2.84 -20.84
C ARG A 146 0.66 3.12 -20.25
N TRP A 147 0.42 4.37 -19.91
CA TRP A 147 -0.87 4.78 -19.38
C TRP A 147 -1.66 5.51 -20.45
N ARG A 148 -2.86 5.00 -20.75
CA ARG A 148 -3.79 5.63 -21.72
C ARG A 148 -4.71 6.67 -21.08
N SER A 149 -4.83 6.65 -19.75
CA SER A 149 -5.66 7.55 -18.96
C SER A 149 -4.82 8.31 -17.94
N THR A 150 -5.46 9.21 -17.19
CA THR A 150 -4.93 9.87 -15.99
C THR A 150 -4.78 8.91 -14.80
N ALA A 151 -4.43 7.64 -15.04
CA ALA A 151 -4.18 6.67 -14.00
C ALA A 151 -3.12 7.21 -13.03
N THR A 152 -3.33 6.97 -11.74
CA THR A 152 -2.41 7.33 -10.66
C THR A 152 -1.01 6.78 -10.94
N GLY A 153 -0.92 5.60 -11.55
CA GLY A 153 0.34 4.97 -11.96
C GLY A 153 0.95 4.12 -10.85
N ILE A 154 2.13 3.54 -11.12
CA ILE A 154 2.97 2.84 -10.15
C ILE A 154 3.86 3.88 -9.45
N HIS A 155 4.16 3.69 -8.16
CA HIS A 155 5.08 4.58 -7.42
C HIS A 155 6.02 3.73 -6.53
N PRO A 156 7.09 4.33 -5.99
CA PRO A 156 8.03 3.63 -5.10
C PRO A 156 7.33 2.97 -3.91
N TYR A 157 7.92 1.87 -3.45
CA TYR A 157 7.44 0.99 -2.39
C TYR A 157 6.19 0.19 -2.72
N ASP A 158 5.68 0.27 -3.95
CA ASP A 158 4.62 -0.63 -4.38
C ASP A 158 5.05 -2.09 -4.39
N ILE A 159 4.04 -2.95 -4.21
CA ILE A 159 4.16 -4.38 -4.45
C ILE A 159 3.16 -4.71 -5.54
N ILE A 160 3.67 -5.19 -6.67
CA ILE A 160 2.86 -5.36 -7.88
C ILE A 160 2.89 -6.80 -8.41
N ASP A 161 1.72 -7.26 -8.86
CA ASP A 161 1.63 -8.42 -9.76
C ASP A 161 1.30 -7.90 -11.15
N PHE A 162 1.88 -8.52 -12.16
CA PHE A 162 1.55 -8.18 -13.54
C PHE A 162 2.00 -9.27 -14.51
N SER A 163 1.44 -9.20 -15.71
CA SER A 163 1.98 -9.86 -16.88
C SER A 163 2.65 -8.84 -17.79
N TRP A 164 3.66 -9.25 -18.54
CA TRP A 164 4.33 -8.40 -19.52
C TRP A 164 4.45 -9.11 -20.87
N GLN A 165 4.78 -8.33 -21.88
CA GLN A 165 5.19 -8.84 -23.19
C GLN A 165 6.51 -8.20 -23.57
N GLU A 166 7.34 -8.91 -24.32
CA GLU A 166 8.52 -8.34 -24.93
C GLU A 166 8.16 -7.64 -26.23
N ILE A 167 8.55 -6.38 -26.37
CA ILE A 167 8.46 -5.64 -27.63
C ILE A 167 9.85 -5.13 -27.95
N SER A 168 10.42 -5.61 -29.06
CA SER A 168 11.83 -5.43 -29.38
C SER A 168 12.72 -5.95 -28.24
N THR A 169 13.34 -5.06 -27.46
CA THR A 169 14.18 -5.41 -26.30
C THR A 169 13.58 -4.95 -24.97
N TYR A 170 12.33 -4.45 -24.96
CA TYR A 170 11.70 -3.90 -23.75
C TYR A 170 10.62 -4.82 -23.20
N ARG A 171 10.60 -4.94 -21.87
CA ARG A 171 9.56 -5.64 -21.13
C ARG A 171 8.40 -4.70 -20.85
N LEU A 172 7.33 -4.79 -21.62
CA LEU A 172 6.15 -3.95 -21.49
C LEU A 172 5.07 -4.61 -20.63
N ILE A 173 4.80 -4.04 -19.47
CA ILE A 173 3.69 -4.42 -18.59
C ILE A 173 2.35 -4.23 -19.32
N LEU A 174 1.52 -5.27 -19.24
CA LEU A 174 0.11 -5.23 -19.64
C LEU A 174 -0.69 -4.56 -18.53
N SER A 175 -1.12 -3.31 -18.76
CA SER A 175 -1.79 -2.48 -17.76
C SER A 175 -3.04 -3.10 -17.15
N GLU A 176 -3.77 -3.89 -17.93
CA GLU A 176 -4.96 -4.64 -17.56
C GLU A 176 -4.69 -5.79 -16.58
N SER A 177 -3.44 -6.26 -16.52
CA SER A 177 -3.00 -7.32 -15.62
C SER A 177 -2.36 -6.79 -14.33
N LEU A 178 -2.15 -5.47 -14.23
CA LEU A 178 -1.46 -4.86 -13.11
C LEU A 178 -2.34 -4.86 -11.86
N ILE A 179 -1.82 -5.43 -10.79
CA ILE A 179 -2.40 -5.39 -9.45
C ILE A 179 -1.38 -4.72 -8.53
N VAL A 180 -1.83 -3.81 -7.67
CA VAL A 180 -0.97 -3.12 -6.68
C VAL A 180 -1.47 -3.44 -5.27
N HIS A 181 -0.74 -4.29 -4.54
CA HIS A 181 -1.22 -4.89 -3.27
C HIS A 181 -1.29 -3.92 -2.10
N ASN A 182 -0.33 -3.00 -2.02
CA ASN A 182 -0.21 -2.06 -0.90
C ASN A 182 -0.89 -0.71 -1.19
N ARG A 183 -1.42 -0.52 -2.39
CA ARG A 183 -2.32 0.59 -2.73
C ARG A 183 -3.77 0.11 -2.71
N CYS A 184 -4.38 0.15 -1.53
CA CYS A 184 -5.82 0.31 -1.45
C CYS A 184 -6.19 1.73 -1.92
N ALA A 185 -6.05 1.99 -3.23
CA ALA A 185 -6.47 3.20 -3.95
C ALA A 185 -7.58 2.82 -4.92
N GLY A 186 -8.66 2.32 -4.34
CA GLY A 186 -9.91 1.88 -4.94
C GLY A 186 -10.87 1.54 -3.80
N LYS A 187 -12.15 1.29 -4.08
CA LYS A 187 -13.14 0.81 -3.08
C LYS A 187 -12.77 -0.57 -2.46
N GLU A 188 -11.63 -1.11 -2.84
CA GLU A 188 -11.09 -2.39 -2.38
C GLU A 188 -10.35 -2.19 -1.07
N ASN A 189 -11.08 -2.45 0.02
CA ASN A 189 -10.57 -2.50 1.37
C ASN A 189 -9.81 -3.82 1.56
N GLY A 190 -8.55 -3.85 1.14
CA GLY A 190 -7.63 -4.94 1.46
C GLY A 190 -7.62 -5.21 2.97
N ILE A 191 -7.48 -6.48 3.34
CA ILE A 191 -7.61 -6.94 4.72
C ILE A 191 -6.55 -7.99 5.02
N CYS A 192 -5.97 -7.94 6.22
CA CYS A 192 -5.04 -8.95 6.71
C CYS A 192 -5.77 -9.81 7.73
N VAL A 193 -5.81 -11.13 7.57
CA VAL A 193 -6.46 -12.08 8.49
C VAL A 193 -5.47 -13.20 8.82
N LYS A 194 -5.18 -13.39 10.11
CA LYS A 194 -4.22 -14.36 10.67
C LYS A 194 -2.85 -14.26 9.99
N GLY A 195 -2.38 -13.03 9.77
CA GLY A 195 -1.14 -12.72 9.03
C GLY A 195 -1.28 -12.73 7.50
N ASN A 196 -2.26 -13.45 6.95
CA ASN A 196 -2.45 -13.55 5.49
C ASN A 196 -3.13 -12.30 4.92
N ASN A 197 -2.57 -11.74 3.85
CA ASN A 197 -3.09 -10.52 3.23
C ASN A 197 -3.97 -10.83 2.01
N TYR A 198 -5.16 -10.24 1.97
CA TYR A 198 -6.18 -10.43 0.95
C TYR A 198 -6.54 -9.13 0.24
N ARG A 199 -6.90 -9.24 -1.04
CA ARG A 199 -7.21 -8.13 -1.95
C ARG A 199 -8.42 -7.32 -1.50
N SER A 200 -9.37 -7.97 -0.85
CA SER A 200 -10.55 -7.35 -0.25
C SER A 200 -11.12 -8.25 0.85
N ILE A 201 -12.08 -7.73 1.62
CA ILE A 201 -12.89 -8.56 2.54
C ILE A 201 -13.52 -9.74 1.78
N ARG A 202 -13.92 -9.53 0.52
CA ARG A 202 -14.55 -10.57 -0.31
C ARG A 202 -13.55 -11.64 -0.73
N ASP A 203 -12.36 -11.24 -1.13
CA ASP A 203 -11.25 -12.15 -1.45
C ASP A 203 -10.85 -12.98 -0.21
N ALA A 204 -10.75 -12.34 0.95
CA ALA A 204 -10.54 -13.03 2.23
C ALA A 204 -11.67 -14.02 2.52
N TYR A 205 -12.92 -13.63 2.29
CA TYR A 205 -14.09 -14.46 2.54
C TYR A 205 -14.12 -15.71 1.66
N GLU A 206 -13.89 -15.53 0.37
CA GLU A 206 -13.89 -16.61 -0.62
C GLU A 206 -12.69 -17.54 -0.39
N SER A 207 -11.53 -17.01 0.03
CA SER A 207 -10.33 -17.82 0.29
C SER A 207 -10.35 -18.53 1.63
N LEU A 208 -10.83 -17.90 2.71
CA LEU A 208 -10.84 -18.47 4.05
C LEU A 208 -12.09 -19.31 4.33
N MET A 209 -13.15 -19.10 3.57
CA MET A 209 -14.44 -19.78 3.72
C MET A 209 -14.92 -19.90 5.18
N PRO A 210 -14.98 -18.79 5.95
CA PRO A 210 -15.37 -18.82 7.36
C PRO A 210 -16.84 -19.23 7.52
N LYS A 211 -17.20 -19.78 8.69
CA LYS A 211 -18.58 -20.17 9.02
C LYS A 211 -19.53 -18.99 9.12
N LYS A 212 -19.02 -17.82 9.51
CA LYS A 212 -19.81 -16.56 9.54
C LYS A 212 -20.21 -16.15 8.12
N SER A 213 -21.37 -15.53 7.95
CA SER A 213 -21.75 -14.96 6.66
C SER A 213 -20.90 -13.72 6.32
N TYR A 214 -20.68 -13.46 5.03
CA TYR A 214 -19.99 -12.26 4.56
C TYR A 214 -20.57 -10.97 5.16
N GLY A 215 -21.90 -10.88 5.26
CA GLY A 215 -22.59 -9.74 5.86
C GLY A 215 -22.30 -9.58 7.36
N ALA A 216 -22.15 -10.68 8.10
CA ALA A 216 -21.79 -10.65 9.52
C ALA A 216 -20.35 -10.17 9.71
N ILE A 217 -19.41 -10.64 8.88
CA ILE A 217 -18.01 -10.18 8.88
C ILE A 217 -17.93 -8.69 8.57
N CYS A 218 -18.60 -8.23 7.52
CA CYS A 218 -18.67 -6.80 7.18
C CYS A 218 -19.30 -5.96 8.30
N ARG A 219 -20.23 -6.53 9.08
CA ARG A 219 -20.83 -5.85 10.24
C ARG A 219 -19.83 -5.75 11.40
N LEU A 220 -19.14 -6.83 11.74
CA LEU A 220 -18.11 -6.85 12.79
C LEU A 220 -16.99 -5.84 12.50
N LEU A 221 -16.47 -5.85 11.27
CA LEU A 221 -15.45 -4.90 10.84
C LEU A 221 -15.92 -3.44 10.90
N ARG A 222 -17.20 -3.17 10.60
CA ARG A 222 -17.79 -1.82 10.74
C ARG A 222 -17.94 -1.38 12.18
N HIS A 223 -18.13 -2.32 13.11
CA HIS A 223 -18.21 -2.05 14.55
C HIS A 223 -16.85 -2.13 15.27
N GLY A 224 -15.75 -2.16 14.50
CA GLY A 224 -14.40 -2.03 15.06
C GLY A 224 -13.73 -3.34 15.46
N ALA A 225 -14.34 -4.50 15.20
CA ALA A 225 -13.65 -5.78 15.37
C ALA A 225 -12.41 -5.83 14.47
N THR A 226 -11.34 -6.44 14.95
CA THR A 226 -10.16 -6.69 14.12
C THR A 226 -10.51 -7.67 13.00
N PRO A 227 -9.78 -7.65 11.87
CA PRO A 227 -9.90 -8.69 10.85
C PRO A 227 -9.83 -10.11 11.39
N ASP A 228 -8.92 -10.38 12.34
CA ASP A 228 -8.78 -11.71 12.93
C ASP A 228 -10.02 -12.10 13.72
N GLU A 229 -10.56 -11.20 14.56
CA GLU A 229 -11.80 -11.43 15.30
C GLU A 229 -13.03 -11.55 14.38
N ALA A 230 -13.06 -10.76 13.30
CA ALA A 230 -14.17 -10.76 12.37
C ALA A 230 -14.25 -12.10 11.62
N PHE A 231 -13.10 -12.65 11.23
CA PHE A 231 -12.98 -13.92 10.52
C PHE A 231 -12.75 -15.14 11.42
N ASP A 232 -12.59 -14.94 12.74
CA ASP A 232 -12.50 -16.06 13.67
C ASP A 232 -13.85 -16.77 13.78
N ASP A 233 -13.84 -18.08 13.61
CA ASP A 233 -15.05 -18.91 13.69
C ASP A 233 -15.44 -19.26 15.13
N GLY A 234 -14.66 -18.78 16.11
CA GLY A 234 -14.85 -19.09 17.50
C GLY A 234 -14.74 -20.59 17.71
N GLU A 235 -13.52 -21.13 17.63
CA GLU A 235 -13.27 -22.43 18.24
C GLU A 235 -13.50 -22.30 19.75
N ARG A 236 -14.71 -22.66 20.20
CA ARG A 236 -14.85 -23.20 21.55
C ARG A 236 -13.90 -24.38 21.64
N CYS A 237 -12.83 -24.23 22.40
CA CYS A 237 -12.17 -25.34 23.07
C CYS A 237 -13.28 -26.23 23.67
N ARG A 238 -13.64 -27.31 22.97
CA ARG A 238 -14.31 -28.43 23.61
C ARG A 238 -13.28 -28.99 24.57
N LYS A 239 -13.35 -28.58 25.84
CA LYS A 239 -12.76 -29.32 26.95
C LYS A 239 -13.16 -30.78 26.73
N LYS A 240 -12.17 -31.63 26.45
CA LYS A 240 -12.34 -33.06 26.69
C LYS A 240 -12.47 -33.20 28.21
N ILE A 241 -13.61 -33.75 28.62
CA ILE A 241 -13.89 -34.23 29.97
C ILE A 241 -12.86 -35.31 30.31
#